data_AF-A0A7S1ZQQ0-F1
#
_entry.id   AF-A0A7S1ZQQ0-F1
#
_cell.length_a   1.000
_cell.length_b   1.000
_cell.length_c   1.000
_cell.angle_alpha   90.00
_cell.angle_beta   90.00
_cell.angle_gamma   90.00
#
_symmetry.space_group_name_H-M   'P 1'
#
loop_
_entity.id
_entity.type
_entity.pdbx_description
1 polymer ?
#
loop_
_entity_poly.entity_id
_entity_poly.type
_entity_poly.pdbx_seq_one_letter_code
_entity_poly.pdbx_strand_id
1 'polypeptide(L)'
;GRGGAGSAPSSYASSSVVGAVKSFFGMGETDEGSNVTDSGSGGEGSPTNDPLLAARMRSLRFAGRDAESLDLFVRELESSGHDDAAYRNLKRSTVEALRSILRGGGGGGAGGGAEGASSSSVDDAMALLSDSERAGGTTPESYAAVAAVLIERGRRNEAADLCEAALYASPSDGRASSSSSSEGLALLAMEAIGGQKDRPGRMRALRNAADDAARIEGTEQGEWIRSRYWTLKGKLGTKDARLLMWWNDPVRSRDNELELALEHVRRCKAEGLRPKGGALRSIVRLTGHRRRRRRGGDGGGDDDASDDDGAWDEEDSEGRTPPRPVGAKAANGGVDPRSRDVAQILLAAGEARRTGLDGDPRFVDDVASALRSLGGNGECVSYVREAVVRAGA
;
A
#
# COMPACT_ATOMS: atom_id res chain seq x y z
N GLY A 1 36.59 19.50 44.79
CA GLY A 1 35.84 18.51 45.57
C GLY A 1 34.37 18.86 45.54
N ARG A 2 33.51 17.84 45.30
CA ARG A 2 32.04 17.75 45.54
C ARG A 2 31.17 18.88 44.95
N GLY A 3 30.09 18.68 44.21
CA GLY A 3 29.22 17.58 43.76
C GLY A 3 28.13 18.28 42.91
N GLY A 4 27.51 17.73 41.87
CA GLY A 4 26.98 16.38 41.76
C GLY A 4 25.48 16.37 42.11
N ALA A 5 24.63 16.91 41.24
CA ALA A 5 23.18 16.73 41.28
C ALA A 5 22.59 16.87 39.85
N GLY A 6 22.81 15.86 39.03
CA GLY A 6 22.08 15.67 37.78
C GLY A 6 20.73 15.05 38.09
N SER A 7 19.64 15.73 37.74
CA SER A 7 18.29 15.19 37.81
C SER A 7 18.08 14.18 36.68
N ALA A 8 17.72 12.96 37.04
CA ALA A 8 17.24 11.93 36.13
C ALA A 8 15.79 12.23 35.71
N PRO A 9 15.40 12.03 34.44
CA PRO A 9 13.99 11.99 34.09
C PRO A 9 13.39 10.62 34.45
N SER A 10 12.26 10.74 35.13
CA SER A 10 11.30 9.72 35.57
C SER A 10 10.98 8.68 34.50
N SER A 11 11.07 7.41 34.91
CA SER A 11 10.60 6.24 34.19
C SER A 11 9.07 6.15 34.24
N TYR A 12 8.42 6.34 33.09
CA TYR A 12 7.04 5.86 32.91
C TYR A 12 7.08 4.39 32.49
N ALA A 13 6.71 3.53 33.42
CA ALA A 13 6.37 2.14 33.18
C ALA A 13 5.13 2.07 32.26
N SER A 14 5.30 1.55 31.05
CA SER A 14 4.18 1.16 30.19
C SER A 14 3.73 -0.24 30.59
N SER A 15 2.58 -0.32 31.26
CA SER A 15 1.90 -1.58 31.55
C SER A 15 1.28 -2.15 30.28
N SER A 16 1.74 -3.34 29.92
CA SER A 16 1.07 -4.39 29.15
C SER A 16 -0.37 -4.11 28.65
N VAL A 17 -0.52 -3.88 27.35
CA VAL A 17 -1.74 -4.20 26.59
C VAL A 17 -1.35 -5.27 25.57
N VAL A 18 -1.11 -6.48 26.07
CA VAL A 18 -1.05 -7.70 25.25
C VAL A 18 -2.25 -8.54 25.65
N GLY A 19 -3.37 -8.33 24.97
CA GLY A 19 -4.59 -9.07 25.26
C GLY A 19 -5.84 -8.62 24.52
N ALA A 20 -5.78 -8.31 23.21
CA ALA A 20 -7.01 -8.13 22.40
C ALA A 20 -6.74 -8.08 20.88
N VAL A 21 -6.16 -9.12 20.25
CA VAL A 21 -6.17 -9.28 18.78
C VAL A 21 -6.26 -10.76 18.38
N LYS A 22 -7.21 -11.54 18.93
CA LYS A 22 -7.28 -12.98 18.64
C LYS A 22 -8.65 -13.57 18.31
N SER A 23 -9.65 -12.78 17.95
CA SER A 23 -10.94 -13.32 17.50
C SER A 23 -11.52 -12.55 16.31
N PHE A 24 -11.06 -12.86 15.09
CA PHE A 24 -11.73 -12.39 13.87
C PHE A 24 -11.82 -13.41 12.73
N PHE A 25 -11.38 -14.66 12.92
CA PHE A 25 -11.69 -15.76 12.02
C PHE A 25 -12.09 -16.99 12.86
N GLY A 26 -13.38 -17.30 12.86
CA GLY A 26 -13.97 -18.31 13.74
C GLY A 26 -13.82 -19.75 13.23
N MET A 27 -13.69 -20.67 14.19
CA MET A 27 -14.33 -21.97 14.21
C MET A 27 -14.69 -22.24 15.68
N GLY A 28 -15.93 -22.67 15.91
CA GLY A 28 -16.51 -22.76 17.24
C GLY A 28 -15.99 -23.93 18.06
N GLU A 29 -16.12 -23.78 19.38
CA GLU A 29 -16.45 -24.85 20.31
C GLU A 29 -17.41 -24.24 21.33
N THR A 30 -18.57 -24.87 21.47
CA THR A 30 -19.56 -24.61 22.50
C THR A 30 -19.01 -25.13 23.82
N ASP A 31 -18.97 -24.28 24.84
CA ASP A 31 -18.97 -24.79 26.21
C ASP A 31 -19.97 -24.03 27.06
N GLU A 32 -20.80 -24.82 27.72
CA GLU A 32 -22.02 -24.44 28.43
C GLU A 32 -21.70 -23.88 29.82
N GLY A 33 -22.55 -22.96 30.27
CA GLY A 33 -22.75 -22.72 31.70
C GLY A 33 -22.26 -21.37 32.21
N SER A 34 -23.17 -20.40 32.27
CA SER A 34 -23.23 -19.54 33.46
C SER A 34 -24.63 -18.97 33.66
N ASN A 35 -24.96 -18.85 34.94
CA ASN A 35 -26.30 -18.72 35.49
C ASN A 35 -26.98 -17.37 35.18
N VAL A 36 -28.28 -17.50 35.03
CA VAL A 36 -29.30 -16.46 35.08
C VAL A 36 -29.17 -15.63 36.37
N THR A 37 -29.01 -14.31 36.22
CA THR A 37 -29.58 -13.35 37.16
C THR A 37 -30.45 -12.37 36.39
N ASP A 38 -31.73 -12.51 36.66
CA ASP A 38 -32.85 -11.69 36.27
C ASP A 38 -32.63 -10.22 36.64
N SER A 39 -32.77 -9.32 35.66
CA SER A 39 -32.92 -7.88 35.86
C SER A 39 -33.74 -7.35 34.70
N GLY A 40 -35.05 -7.36 34.90
CA GLY A 40 -36.00 -6.73 33.99
C GLY A 40 -35.74 -5.23 33.88
N SER A 41 -35.33 -4.80 32.70
CA SER A 41 -35.56 -3.44 32.22
C SER A 41 -36.21 -3.55 30.84
N GLY A 42 -37.48 -3.17 30.76
CA GLY A 42 -38.19 -2.99 29.49
C GLY A 42 -37.53 -1.86 28.70
N GLY A 43 -36.51 -2.18 27.92
CA GLY A 43 -35.99 -1.35 26.85
C GLY A 43 -36.71 -1.74 25.57
N GLU A 44 -37.41 -0.79 24.96
CA GLU A 44 -37.92 -0.92 23.60
C GLU A 44 -36.77 -1.39 22.70
N GLY A 45 -36.94 -2.58 22.11
CA GLY A 45 -35.90 -3.22 21.31
C GLY A 45 -35.55 -2.35 20.11
N SER A 46 -34.27 -2.02 19.95
CA SER A 46 -33.76 -1.38 18.74
C SER A 46 -34.21 -2.21 17.53
N PRO A 47 -34.85 -1.59 16.50
CA PRO A 47 -35.34 -2.29 15.30
C PRO A 47 -34.21 -2.94 14.48
N THR A 48 -32.94 -2.72 14.84
CA THR A 48 -31.77 -3.22 14.10
C THR A 48 -31.36 -4.66 14.44
N ASN A 49 -32.04 -5.27 15.42
CA ASN A 49 -31.84 -6.67 15.80
C ASN A 49 -32.93 -7.59 15.26
N ASP A 50 -33.55 -7.31 14.09
CA ASP A 50 -34.38 -8.31 13.44
C ASP A 50 -33.49 -9.40 12.79
N PRO A 51 -33.37 -10.61 13.39
CA PRO A 51 -32.58 -11.68 12.82
C PRO A 51 -33.14 -12.16 11.47
N LEU A 52 -34.44 -11.92 11.19
CA LEU A 52 -35.08 -12.31 9.94
C LEU A 52 -34.64 -11.43 8.78
N LEU A 53 -34.59 -10.10 8.97
CA LEU A 53 -34.01 -9.19 7.98
C LEU A 53 -32.56 -9.57 7.67
N ALA A 54 -31.73 -9.78 8.69
CA ALA A 54 -30.32 -10.15 8.52
C ALA A 54 -30.16 -11.52 7.81
N ALA A 55 -31.02 -12.49 8.12
CA ALA A 55 -31.04 -13.78 7.42
C ALA A 55 -31.48 -13.63 5.96
N ARG A 56 -32.50 -12.81 5.68
CA ARG A 56 -33.01 -12.56 4.33
C ARG A 56 -32.00 -11.84 3.45
N MET A 57 -31.32 -10.82 3.97
CA MET A 57 -30.22 -10.15 3.27
C MET A 57 -29.06 -11.10 2.99
N ARG A 58 -28.69 -11.97 3.93
CA ARG A 58 -27.63 -12.97 3.71
C ARG A 58 -28.04 -13.98 2.64
N SER A 59 -29.29 -14.40 2.62
CA SER A 59 -29.84 -15.29 1.59
C SER A 59 -29.82 -14.66 0.20
N LEU A 60 -30.25 -13.39 0.07
CA LEU A 60 -30.20 -12.64 -1.18
C LEU A 60 -28.76 -12.46 -1.69
N ARG A 61 -27.82 -12.13 -0.80
CA ARG A 61 -26.38 -12.07 -1.13
C ARG A 61 -25.83 -13.42 -1.57
N PHE A 62 -26.17 -14.51 -0.88
CA PHE A 62 -25.73 -15.86 -1.26
C PHE A 62 -26.27 -16.30 -2.63
N ALA A 63 -27.44 -15.77 -3.02
CA ALA A 63 -28.05 -15.98 -4.32
C ALA A 63 -27.54 -15.02 -5.42
N GLY A 64 -26.57 -14.14 -5.13
CA GLY A 64 -26.06 -13.14 -6.07
C GLY A 64 -27.06 -12.01 -6.38
N ARG A 65 -28.09 -11.83 -5.55
CA ARG A 65 -29.15 -10.80 -5.70
C ARG A 65 -28.85 -9.60 -4.81
N ASP A 66 -27.67 -9.02 -4.98
CA ASP A 66 -27.17 -7.97 -4.08
C ASP A 66 -27.97 -6.67 -4.14
N ALA A 67 -28.47 -6.30 -5.32
CA ALA A 67 -29.34 -5.13 -5.50
C ALA A 67 -30.63 -5.26 -4.68
N GLU A 68 -31.24 -6.44 -4.66
CA GLU A 68 -32.44 -6.70 -3.87
C GLU A 68 -32.15 -6.79 -2.38
N SER A 69 -30.97 -7.32 -2.00
CA SER A 69 -30.52 -7.28 -0.61
C SER A 69 -30.37 -5.84 -0.12
N LEU A 70 -29.96 -4.92 -1.00
CA LEU A 70 -29.82 -3.51 -0.67
C LEU A 70 -31.18 -2.81 -0.59
N ASP A 71 -32.05 -3.00 -1.58
CA ASP A 71 -33.40 -2.42 -1.61
C ASP A 71 -34.22 -2.81 -0.37
N LEU A 72 -34.17 -4.10 0.00
CA LEU A 72 -34.82 -4.61 1.21
C LEU A 72 -34.33 -3.87 2.46
N PHE A 73 -33.03 -3.58 2.52
CA PHE A 73 -32.42 -2.97 3.68
C PHE A 73 -32.65 -1.46 3.75
N VAL A 74 -32.67 -0.76 2.61
CA VAL A 74 -33.04 0.67 2.52
C VAL A 74 -34.49 0.86 2.95
N ARG A 75 -35.41 0.02 2.47
CA ARG A 75 -36.83 0.05 2.88
C ARG A 75 -37.02 -0.14 4.38
N GLU A 76 -36.26 -1.06 4.97
CA GLU A 76 -36.35 -1.28 6.42
C GLU A 76 -35.84 -0.07 7.20
N LEU A 77 -34.75 0.55 6.74
CA LEU A 77 -34.19 1.77 7.33
C LEU A 77 -35.12 2.97 7.28
N GLU A 78 -35.81 3.15 6.15
CA GLU A 78 -36.84 4.18 5.99
C GLU A 78 -37.99 3.97 6.97
N SER A 79 -38.30 2.72 7.31
CA SER A 79 -39.36 2.37 8.26
C SER A 79 -38.95 2.42 9.73
N SER A 80 -37.66 2.24 10.05
CA SER A 80 -37.20 2.04 11.42
C SER A 80 -36.90 3.32 12.20
N GLY A 81 -36.85 4.48 11.53
CA GLY A 81 -36.29 5.70 12.11
C GLY A 81 -34.78 5.58 12.33
N HIS A 82 -34.05 6.70 12.24
CA HIS A 82 -32.59 6.72 12.13
C HIS A 82 -31.87 6.21 13.40
N ASP A 83 -31.59 4.91 13.46
CA ASP A 83 -30.64 4.29 14.40
C ASP A 83 -29.23 4.24 13.76
N ASP A 84 -28.23 4.79 14.45
CA ASP A 84 -26.80 4.77 14.07
C ASP A 84 -26.26 3.35 13.81
N ALA A 85 -26.84 2.31 14.42
CA ALA A 85 -26.49 0.93 14.15
C ALA A 85 -27.02 0.46 12.78
N ALA A 86 -28.25 0.83 12.43
CA ALA A 86 -28.87 0.55 11.14
C ALA A 86 -28.04 1.20 10.02
N TYR A 87 -27.62 2.43 10.25
CA TYR A 87 -26.83 3.20 9.30
C TYR A 87 -25.44 2.61 9.04
N ARG A 88 -24.75 2.12 10.08
CA ARG A 88 -23.47 1.40 9.91
C ARG A 88 -23.64 0.09 9.16
N ASN A 89 -24.76 -0.61 9.36
CA ASN A 89 -25.09 -1.81 8.60
C ASN A 89 -25.45 -1.50 7.14
N LEU A 90 -26.06 -0.34 6.84
CA LEU A 90 -26.25 0.18 5.48
C LEU A 90 -24.91 0.29 4.79
N LYS A 91 -24.01 1.05 5.41
CA LYS A 91 -22.69 1.35 4.87
C LYS A 91 -21.94 0.08 4.53
N ARG A 92 -21.95 -0.92 5.43
CA ARG A 92 -21.33 -2.22 5.18
C ARG A 92 -22.02 -2.98 4.04
N SER A 93 -23.36 -3.01 4.03
CA SER A 93 -24.13 -3.71 3.00
C SER A 93 -23.97 -3.07 1.62
N THR A 94 -23.90 -1.74 1.52
CA THR A 94 -23.67 -1.00 0.27
C THR A 94 -22.27 -1.26 -0.25
N VAL A 95 -21.24 -1.24 0.60
CA VAL A 95 -19.87 -1.60 0.18
C VAL A 95 -19.80 -3.05 -0.31
N GLU A 96 -20.48 -3.98 0.36
CA GLU A 96 -20.53 -5.38 -0.07
C GLU A 96 -21.32 -5.58 -1.38
N ALA A 97 -22.46 -4.91 -1.53
CA ALA A 97 -23.26 -4.95 -2.76
C ALA A 97 -22.49 -4.34 -3.93
N LEU A 98 -21.82 -3.19 -3.74
CA LEU A 98 -20.91 -2.61 -4.71
C LEU A 98 -19.81 -3.61 -5.07
N ARG A 99 -19.11 -4.19 -4.09
CA ARG A 99 -18.09 -5.21 -4.37
C ARG A 99 -18.63 -6.42 -5.12
N SER A 100 -19.87 -6.83 -4.83
CA SER A 100 -20.48 -7.99 -5.48
C SER A 100 -20.92 -7.67 -6.90
N ILE A 101 -21.62 -6.55 -7.15
CA ILE A 101 -21.94 -6.04 -8.49
C ILE A 101 -20.67 -5.97 -9.34
N LEU A 102 -19.57 -5.52 -8.74
CA LEU A 102 -18.31 -5.29 -9.43
C LEU A 102 -17.48 -6.57 -9.66
N ARG A 103 -17.62 -7.59 -8.79
CA ARG A 103 -17.09 -8.96 -9.02
C ARG A 103 -18.01 -9.81 -9.90
N GLY A 104 -19.28 -9.47 -9.97
CA GLY A 104 -20.41 -10.33 -10.33
C GLY A 104 -20.83 -10.31 -11.80
N GLY A 105 -19.89 -10.14 -12.73
CA GLY A 105 -20.12 -10.45 -14.14
C GLY A 105 -19.89 -11.93 -14.51
N GLY A 106 -19.42 -12.78 -13.58
CA GLY A 106 -18.94 -14.13 -13.89
C GLY A 106 -19.69 -15.30 -13.25
N GLY A 107 -20.81 -15.05 -12.57
CA GLY A 107 -21.57 -16.09 -11.86
C GLY A 107 -22.73 -16.64 -12.69
N GLY A 108 -22.52 -17.68 -13.49
CA GLY A 108 -23.62 -18.51 -14.00
C GLY A 108 -23.55 -18.94 -15.45
N GLY A 109 -22.44 -19.53 -15.89
CA GLY A 109 -22.38 -20.19 -17.19
C GLY A 109 -21.05 -20.92 -17.35
N ALA A 110 -21.05 -22.23 -17.09
CA ALA A 110 -19.90 -23.07 -17.42
C ALA A 110 -19.75 -23.12 -18.96
N GLY A 111 -18.94 -22.22 -19.51
CA GLY A 111 -18.62 -22.16 -20.94
C GLY A 111 -19.08 -20.88 -21.62
N GLY A 112 -18.33 -19.80 -21.45
CA GLY A 112 -18.51 -18.54 -22.17
C GLY A 112 -17.42 -17.57 -21.76
N GLY A 113 -16.77 -16.90 -22.71
CA GLY A 113 -15.53 -16.16 -22.50
C GLY A 113 -15.63 -15.05 -21.46
N ALA A 114 -14.45 -14.59 -21.01
CA ALA A 114 -14.29 -13.45 -20.13
C ALA A 114 -14.69 -12.14 -20.85
N GLU A 115 -15.97 -11.98 -21.16
CA GLU A 115 -16.55 -10.68 -21.50
C GLU A 115 -16.84 -9.95 -20.19
N GLY A 116 -16.07 -8.90 -19.94
CA GLY A 116 -16.09 -8.13 -18.69
C GLY A 116 -17.50 -7.63 -18.35
N ALA A 117 -17.76 -7.36 -17.06
CA ALA A 117 -19.10 -6.92 -16.66
C ALA A 117 -19.56 -5.71 -17.50
N SER A 118 -20.82 -5.71 -17.91
CA SER A 118 -21.39 -4.70 -18.79
C SER A 118 -21.20 -3.30 -18.22
N SER A 119 -21.13 -2.28 -19.09
CA SER A 119 -21.09 -0.86 -18.69
C SER A 119 -22.22 -0.51 -17.70
N SER A 120 -23.37 -1.18 -17.81
CA SER A 120 -24.51 -1.03 -16.91
C SER A 120 -24.17 -1.27 -15.44
N SER A 121 -23.30 -2.22 -15.13
CA SER A 121 -22.93 -2.56 -13.74
C SER A 121 -22.20 -1.42 -13.02
N VAL A 122 -21.41 -0.63 -13.74
CA VAL A 122 -20.72 0.54 -13.17
C VAL A 122 -21.70 1.69 -12.99
N ASP A 123 -22.60 1.89 -13.95
CA ASP A 123 -23.61 2.95 -13.87
C ASP A 123 -24.61 2.67 -12.73
N ASP A 124 -24.97 1.41 -12.50
CA ASP A 124 -25.76 0.97 -11.36
C ASP A 124 -25.02 1.23 -10.03
N ALA A 125 -23.72 0.96 -9.97
CA ALA A 125 -22.89 1.25 -8.80
C ALA A 125 -22.79 2.75 -8.50
N MET A 126 -22.68 3.59 -9.54
CA MET A 126 -22.69 5.05 -9.41
C MET A 126 -24.05 5.56 -8.98
N ALA A 127 -25.15 5.02 -9.50
CA ALA A 127 -26.50 5.35 -9.08
C ALA A 127 -26.72 5.02 -7.58
N LEU A 128 -26.28 3.83 -7.15
CA LEU A 128 -26.33 3.43 -5.73
C LEU A 128 -25.50 4.35 -4.82
N LEU A 129 -24.33 4.82 -5.29
CA LEU A 129 -23.58 5.82 -4.55
C LEU A 129 -24.35 7.13 -4.43
N SER A 130 -24.90 7.66 -5.53
CA SER A 130 -25.66 8.91 -5.53
C SER A 130 -26.91 8.82 -4.64
N ASP A 131 -27.59 7.68 -4.62
CA ASP A 131 -28.74 7.47 -3.72
C ASP A 131 -28.29 7.38 -2.26
N SER A 132 -27.15 6.72 -1.99
CA SER A 132 -26.53 6.73 -0.66
C SER A 132 -26.12 8.14 -0.23
N GLU A 133 -25.56 8.97 -1.12
CA GLU A 133 -25.20 10.37 -0.82
C GLU A 133 -26.42 11.19 -0.42
N ARG A 134 -27.54 11.05 -1.14
CA ARG A 134 -28.81 11.72 -0.81
C ARG A 134 -29.33 11.30 0.56
N ALA A 135 -29.11 10.05 0.94
CA ALA A 135 -29.43 9.53 2.28
C ALA A 135 -28.39 9.91 3.35
N GLY A 136 -27.35 10.68 3.01
CA GLY A 136 -26.19 11.01 3.85
C GLY A 136 -25.22 9.85 4.07
N GLY A 137 -25.53 8.67 3.52
CA GLY A 137 -24.99 7.36 3.82
C GLY A 137 -23.59 7.09 3.28
N THR A 138 -23.03 7.98 2.47
CA THR A 138 -21.71 7.72 1.90
C THR A 138 -20.62 7.76 2.97
N THR A 139 -19.67 6.85 2.80
CA THR A 139 -18.44 6.83 3.59
C THR A 139 -17.24 6.93 2.66
N PRO A 140 -16.09 7.39 3.18
CA PRO A 140 -14.82 7.29 2.48
C PRO A 140 -14.55 5.90 1.88
N GLU A 141 -14.94 4.82 2.57
CA GLU A 141 -14.78 3.45 2.08
C GLU A 141 -15.66 3.13 0.87
N SER A 142 -16.85 3.74 0.80
CA SER A 142 -17.77 3.57 -0.34
C SER A 142 -17.20 4.22 -1.59
N TYR A 143 -16.66 5.44 -1.46
CA TYR A 143 -15.93 6.11 -2.55
C TYR A 143 -14.68 5.32 -2.97
N ALA A 144 -13.91 4.81 -2.00
CA ALA A 144 -12.72 4.02 -2.27
C ALA A 144 -13.04 2.74 -3.05
N ALA A 145 -14.14 2.06 -2.71
CA ALA A 145 -14.58 0.86 -3.40
C ALA A 145 -14.92 1.15 -4.87
N VAL A 146 -15.65 2.23 -5.15
CA VAL A 146 -16.03 2.59 -6.53
C VAL A 146 -14.85 3.14 -7.31
N ALA A 147 -14.00 3.95 -6.70
CA ALA A 147 -12.78 4.44 -7.34
C ALA A 147 -11.85 3.30 -7.77
N ALA A 148 -11.65 2.28 -6.91
CA ALA A 148 -10.84 1.11 -7.24
C ALA A 148 -11.35 0.40 -8.51
N VAL A 149 -12.67 0.27 -8.64
CA VAL A 149 -13.28 -0.36 -9.81
C VAL A 149 -13.18 0.53 -11.04
N LEU A 150 -13.42 1.83 -10.92
CA LEU A 150 -13.22 2.76 -12.03
C LEU A 150 -11.78 2.68 -12.56
N ILE A 151 -10.78 2.51 -11.68
CA ILE A 151 -9.38 2.27 -12.04
C ILE A 151 -9.22 0.93 -12.80
N GLU A 152 -9.75 -0.17 -12.28
CA GLU A 152 -9.70 -1.50 -12.92
C GLU A 152 -10.34 -1.49 -14.33
N ARG A 153 -11.37 -0.65 -14.52
CA ARG A 153 -12.07 -0.46 -15.80
C ARG A 153 -11.39 0.51 -16.75
N GLY A 154 -10.29 1.14 -16.35
CA GLY A 154 -9.62 2.17 -17.14
C GLY A 154 -10.34 3.52 -17.17
N ARG A 155 -11.48 3.69 -16.45
CA ARG A 155 -12.20 4.97 -16.25
C ARG A 155 -11.46 5.83 -15.20
N ARG A 156 -10.17 6.07 -15.42
CA ARG A 156 -9.28 6.70 -14.44
C ARG A 156 -9.63 8.15 -14.13
N ASN A 157 -10.17 8.90 -15.11
CA ASN A 157 -10.56 10.30 -14.89
C ASN A 157 -11.66 10.40 -13.84
N GLU A 158 -12.71 9.60 -14.02
CA GLU A 158 -13.83 9.54 -13.09
C GLU A 158 -13.42 9.02 -11.71
N ALA A 159 -12.49 8.05 -11.65
CA ALA A 159 -11.93 7.60 -10.38
C ALA A 159 -11.21 8.73 -9.63
N ALA A 160 -10.44 9.56 -10.36
CA ALA A 160 -9.73 10.68 -9.77
C ALA A 160 -10.72 11.75 -9.28
N ASP A 161 -11.71 12.11 -10.09
CA ASP A 161 -12.73 13.11 -9.75
C ASP A 161 -13.57 12.65 -8.54
N LEU A 162 -13.92 11.36 -8.49
CA LEU A 162 -14.64 10.75 -7.37
C LEU A 162 -13.83 10.78 -6.07
N CYS A 163 -12.54 10.43 -6.13
CA CYS A 163 -11.68 10.50 -4.96
C CYS A 163 -11.47 11.95 -4.49
N GLU A 164 -11.33 12.91 -5.41
CA GLU A 164 -11.19 14.32 -5.08
C GLU A 164 -12.46 14.84 -4.40
N ALA A 165 -13.64 14.54 -4.96
CA ALA A 165 -14.92 14.86 -4.34
C ALA A 165 -15.05 14.23 -2.93
N ALA A 166 -14.64 12.98 -2.76
CA ALA A 166 -14.67 12.29 -1.47
C ALA A 166 -13.76 12.94 -0.42
N LEU A 167 -12.55 13.38 -0.83
CA LEU A 167 -11.60 14.07 0.06
C LEU A 167 -12.14 15.44 0.52
N TYR A 168 -12.87 16.16 -0.34
CA TYR A 168 -13.50 17.44 0.01
C TYR A 168 -14.82 17.30 0.77
N ALA A 169 -15.58 16.23 0.51
CA ALA A 169 -16.86 15.97 1.17
C ALA A 169 -16.70 15.51 2.63
N SER A 170 -15.55 14.94 2.99
CA SER A 170 -15.23 14.62 4.39
C SER A 170 -15.15 15.91 5.22
N PRO A 171 -16.11 16.15 6.14
CA PRO A 171 -16.10 17.35 6.96
C PRO A 171 -14.81 17.37 7.77
N SER A 172 -14.08 18.49 7.74
CA SER A 172 -12.93 18.73 8.61
C SER A 172 -13.31 18.88 10.09
N ASP A 173 -14.54 18.50 10.46
CA ASP A 173 -15.02 18.47 11.83
C ASP A 173 -14.05 17.58 12.60
N GLY A 174 -13.18 18.19 13.41
CA GLY A 174 -11.99 17.60 14.03
C GLY A 174 -12.22 16.42 14.98
N ARG A 175 -13.32 15.69 14.84
CA ARG A 175 -13.50 14.33 15.34
C ARG A 175 -12.62 13.40 14.52
N ALA A 176 -11.48 13.06 15.11
CA ALA A 176 -10.42 12.17 14.62
C ALA A 176 -10.86 10.70 14.36
N SER A 177 -12.04 10.48 13.79
CA SER A 177 -12.57 9.16 13.49
C SER A 177 -11.98 8.65 12.17
N SER A 178 -10.84 7.96 12.31
CA SER A 178 -10.16 7.10 11.34
C SER A 178 -9.35 7.77 10.21
N SER A 179 -8.11 8.17 10.53
CA SER A 179 -7.08 8.54 9.54
C SER A 179 -6.78 7.45 8.49
N SER A 180 -7.19 6.20 8.73
CA SER A 180 -6.94 5.09 7.82
C SER A 180 -7.80 5.13 6.54
N SER A 181 -8.95 5.79 6.56
CA SER A 181 -9.87 5.80 5.41
C SER A 181 -9.48 6.87 4.37
N SER A 182 -9.01 8.03 4.81
CA SER A 182 -8.52 9.11 3.95
C SER A 182 -7.21 8.76 3.25
N GLU A 183 -6.29 8.05 3.93
CA GLU A 183 -5.04 7.57 3.32
C GLU A 183 -5.33 6.64 2.12
N GLY A 184 -6.24 5.69 2.29
CA GLY A 184 -6.63 4.75 1.25
C GLY A 184 -7.19 5.45 0.02
N LEU A 185 -8.06 6.44 0.22
CA LEU A 185 -8.62 7.27 -0.84
C LEU A 185 -7.54 8.06 -1.58
N ALA A 186 -6.62 8.71 -0.85
CA ALA A 186 -5.53 9.46 -1.45
C ALA A 186 -4.64 8.56 -2.31
N LEU A 187 -4.29 7.36 -1.83
CA LEU A 187 -3.49 6.41 -2.61
C LEU A 187 -4.21 5.93 -3.88
N LEU A 188 -5.54 5.76 -3.84
CA LEU A 188 -6.35 5.43 -5.02
C LEU A 188 -6.44 6.61 -5.99
N ALA A 189 -6.64 7.83 -5.50
CA ALA A 189 -6.64 9.05 -6.31
C ALA A 189 -5.32 9.19 -7.06
N MET A 190 -4.20 9.01 -6.34
CA MET A 190 -2.87 9.07 -6.93
C MET A 190 -2.66 7.97 -7.97
N GLU A 191 -3.11 6.74 -7.72
CA GLU A 191 -3.05 5.64 -8.69
C GLU A 191 -3.86 5.96 -9.96
N ALA A 192 -5.07 6.48 -9.81
CA ALA A 192 -5.92 6.91 -10.92
C ALA A 192 -5.23 8.00 -11.76
N ILE A 193 -4.70 9.04 -11.11
CA ILE A 193 -3.95 10.12 -11.77
C ILE A 193 -2.68 9.58 -12.44
N GLY A 194 -1.94 8.70 -11.76
CA GLY A 194 -0.69 8.11 -12.25
C GLY A 194 -0.89 7.33 -13.55
N GLY A 195 -2.00 6.58 -13.65
CA GLY A 195 -2.35 5.81 -14.84
C GLY A 195 -2.82 6.65 -16.05
N GLN A 196 -2.97 7.97 -15.92
CA GLN A 196 -3.34 8.88 -17.01
C GLN A 196 -2.09 9.50 -17.66
N LYS A 197 -1.27 8.72 -18.38
CA LYS A 197 0.04 9.17 -18.90
C LYS A 197 0.01 10.49 -19.67
N ASP A 198 -1.07 10.76 -20.41
CA ASP A 198 -1.22 11.92 -21.28
C ASP A 198 -1.92 13.14 -20.61
N ARG A 199 -2.25 13.06 -19.31
CA ARG A 199 -2.92 14.17 -18.62
C ARG A 199 -1.99 15.38 -18.50
N PRO A 200 -2.38 16.56 -19.05
CA PRO A 200 -1.61 17.78 -18.82
C PRO A 200 -1.59 18.13 -17.34
N GLY A 201 -0.41 18.45 -16.80
CA GLY A 201 -0.26 18.77 -15.38
C GLY A 201 -0.40 17.58 -14.43
N ARG A 202 -0.32 16.32 -14.91
CA ARG A 202 -0.40 15.09 -14.10
C ARG A 202 0.42 15.13 -12.81
N MET A 203 1.69 15.57 -12.89
CA MET A 203 2.55 15.66 -11.71
C MET A 203 2.12 16.73 -10.71
N ARG A 204 1.49 17.82 -11.19
CA ARG A 204 0.88 18.82 -10.32
C ARG A 204 -0.31 18.22 -9.58
N ALA A 205 -1.16 17.47 -10.27
CA ALA A 205 -2.30 16.78 -9.65
C ALA A 205 -1.85 15.74 -8.61
N LEU A 206 -0.82 14.93 -8.90
CA LEU A 206 -0.25 13.99 -7.93
C LEU A 206 0.30 14.69 -6.67
N ARG A 207 0.97 15.84 -6.84
CA ARG A 207 1.46 16.64 -5.70
C ARG A 207 0.30 17.23 -4.89
N ASN A 208 -0.72 17.77 -5.54
CA ASN A 208 -1.91 18.29 -4.84
C ASN A 208 -2.58 17.18 -4.02
N ALA A 209 -2.81 16.01 -4.61
CA ALA A 209 -3.38 14.86 -3.89
C ALA A 209 -2.52 14.44 -2.68
N ALA A 210 -1.19 14.47 -2.81
CA ALA A 210 -0.30 14.19 -1.68
C ALA A 210 -0.32 15.30 -0.61
N ASP A 211 -0.49 16.57 -1.00
CA ASP A 211 -0.63 17.70 -0.07
C ASP A 211 -1.93 17.61 0.72
N ASP A 212 -3.05 17.30 0.05
CA ASP A 212 -4.34 17.11 0.70
C ASP A 212 -4.30 15.93 1.67
N ALA A 213 -3.70 14.81 1.28
CA ALA A 213 -3.52 13.65 2.15
C ALA A 213 -2.65 13.98 3.38
N ALA A 214 -1.53 14.69 3.18
CA ALA A 214 -0.65 15.11 4.26
C ALA A 214 -1.36 16.06 5.23
N ARG A 215 -2.15 17.01 4.71
CA ARG A 215 -2.96 17.95 5.50
C ARG A 215 -4.01 17.24 6.34
N ILE A 216 -4.71 16.25 5.78
CA ILE A 216 -5.71 15.45 6.51
C ILE A 216 -5.04 14.67 7.67
N GLU A 217 -3.82 14.18 7.46
CA GLU A 217 -3.07 13.48 8.50
C GLU A 217 -2.32 14.41 9.47
N GLY A 218 -2.28 15.71 9.21
CA GLY A 218 -1.51 16.68 10.01
C GLY A 218 0.00 16.50 9.87
N THR A 219 0.49 16.10 8.70
CA THR A 219 1.92 15.90 8.38
C THR A 219 2.37 16.83 7.26
N GLU A 220 3.67 17.08 7.13
CA GLU A 220 4.21 17.77 5.97
C GLU A 220 4.16 16.87 4.72
N GLN A 221 3.84 17.43 3.56
CA GLN A 221 3.76 16.69 2.29
C GLN A 221 5.00 15.81 2.04
N GLY A 222 6.21 16.36 2.25
CA GLY A 222 7.45 15.62 2.04
C GLY A 222 7.62 14.42 2.98
N GLU A 223 7.21 14.57 4.24
CA GLU A 223 7.24 13.49 5.23
C GLU A 223 6.19 12.41 4.89
N TRP A 224 4.99 12.84 4.50
CA TRP A 224 3.92 11.96 4.06
C TRP A 224 4.37 11.09 2.88
N ILE A 225 4.89 11.72 1.81
CA ILE A 225 5.41 11.01 0.63
C ILE A 225 6.55 10.07 1.04
N ARG A 226 7.50 10.51 1.87
CA ARG A 226 8.64 9.68 2.31
C ARG A 226 8.19 8.45 3.09
N SER A 227 7.21 8.57 3.98
CA SER A 227 6.68 7.44 4.77
C SER A 227 5.98 6.39 3.89
N ARG A 228 5.39 6.84 2.78
CA ARG A 228 4.61 6.02 1.83
C ARG A 228 5.34 5.68 0.55
N TYR A 229 6.60 6.08 0.42
CA TYR A 229 7.40 5.96 -0.81
C TYR A 229 7.31 4.57 -1.44
N TRP A 230 7.47 3.50 -0.66
CA TRP A 230 7.43 2.13 -1.19
C TRP A 230 6.05 1.72 -1.73
N THR A 231 4.98 2.22 -1.12
CA THR A 231 3.61 1.98 -1.58
C THR A 231 3.34 2.79 -2.86
N LEU A 232 3.72 4.07 -2.86
CA LEU A 232 3.61 4.96 -4.02
C LEU A 232 4.41 4.44 -5.22
N LYS A 233 5.63 3.95 -5.00
CA LYS A 233 6.46 3.33 -6.04
C LYS A 233 5.78 2.11 -6.67
N GLY A 234 5.08 1.31 -5.87
CA GLY A 234 4.32 0.15 -6.39
C GLY A 234 3.13 0.55 -7.25
N LYS A 235 2.42 1.64 -6.90
CA LYS A 235 1.22 2.11 -7.62
C LYS A 235 1.53 3.00 -8.82
N LEU A 236 2.50 3.91 -8.69
CA LEU A 236 2.82 4.94 -9.67
C LEU A 236 4.02 4.59 -10.56
N GLY A 237 4.80 3.59 -10.16
CA GLY A 237 6.10 3.29 -10.76
C GLY A 237 7.23 4.16 -10.22
N THR A 238 8.46 3.75 -10.53
CA THR A 238 9.69 4.37 -10.02
C THR A 238 9.84 5.83 -10.45
N LYS A 239 9.49 6.16 -11.69
CA LYS A 239 9.61 7.51 -12.27
C LYS A 239 8.80 8.54 -11.48
N ASP A 240 7.50 8.29 -11.34
CA ASP A 240 6.60 9.24 -10.69
C ASP A 240 6.85 9.32 -9.18
N ALA A 241 7.17 8.20 -8.53
CA ALA A 241 7.53 8.21 -7.11
C ALA A 241 8.81 9.04 -6.82
N ARG A 242 9.80 9.01 -7.71
CA ARG A 242 11.01 9.86 -7.59
C ARG A 242 10.72 11.34 -7.84
N LEU A 243 9.85 11.66 -8.80
CA LEU A 243 9.42 13.04 -9.07
C LEU A 243 8.62 13.65 -7.91
N LEU A 244 7.85 12.83 -7.20
CA LEU A 244 7.18 13.22 -5.95
C LEU A 244 8.17 13.52 -4.83
N MET A 245 9.28 12.79 -4.75
CA MET A 245 10.38 13.05 -3.82
C MET A 245 11.30 14.21 -4.25
N TRP A 246 10.98 14.90 -5.36
CA TRP A 246 11.82 15.94 -5.97
C TRP A 246 13.23 15.46 -6.35
N TRP A 247 13.38 14.16 -6.60
CA TRP A 247 14.64 13.57 -7.04
C TRP A 247 14.77 13.63 -8.56
N ASN A 248 14.89 14.86 -9.08
CA ASN A 248 14.88 15.14 -10.51
C ASN A 248 16.17 14.69 -11.24
N ASP A 249 17.28 14.54 -10.51
CA ASP A 249 18.55 14.07 -11.06
C ASP A 249 18.57 12.52 -11.10
N PRO A 250 18.68 11.89 -12.29
CA PRO A 250 18.69 10.43 -12.43
C PRO A 250 19.83 9.73 -11.68
N VAL A 251 20.98 10.39 -11.53
CA VAL A 251 22.15 9.83 -10.84
C VAL A 251 21.93 9.93 -9.33
N ARG A 252 21.59 11.12 -8.82
CA ARG A 252 21.36 11.31 -7.38
C ARG A 252 20.11 10.59 -6.88
N SER A 253 19.06 10.47 -7.71
CA SER A 253 17.82 9.82 -7.32
C SER A 253 18.01 8.35 -6.95
N ARG A 254 18.90 7.63 -7.64
CA ARG A 254 19.26 6.24 -7.29
C ARG A 254 19.99 6.16 -5.96
N ASP A 255 20.90 7.09 -5.70
CA ASP A 255 21.65 7.15 -4.44
C ASP A 255 20.74 7.51 -3.26
N ASN A 256 19.85 8.50 -3.44
CA ASN A 256 18.84 8.89 -2.46
C ASN A 256 17.86 7.75 -2.17
N GLU A 257 17.43 7.02 -3.21
CA GLU A 257 16.53 5.88 -3.05
C GLU A 257 17.18 4.74 -2.28
N LEU A 258 18.45 4.43 -2.55
CA LEU A 258 19.19 3.43 -1.79
C LEU A 258 19.35 3.85 -0.33
N GLU A 259 19.64 5.14 -0.08
CA GLU A 259 19.73 5.67 1.28
C GLU A 259 18.40 5.53 2.03
N LEU A 260 17.28 5.90 1.39
CA LEU A 260 15.94 5.74 1.95
C LEU A 260 15.60 4.26 2.22
N ALA A 261 16.02 3.34 1.35
CA ALA A 261 15.83 1.90 1.54
C ALA A 261 16.61 1.38 2.76
N LEU A 262 17.87 1.77 2.89
CA LEU A 262 18.71 1.40 4.02
C LEU A 262 18.17 1.97 5.34
N GLU A 263 17.71 3.22 5.34
CA GLU A 263 17.05 3.86 6.48
C GLU A 263 15.78 3.10 6.89
N HIS A 264 14.93 2.74 5.93
CA HIS A 264 13.72 1.96 6.19
C HIS A 264 14.04 0.61 6.86
N VAL A 265 15.03 -0.12 6.36
CA VAL A 265 15.46 -1.38 6.96
C VAL A 265 16.00 -1.19 8.38
N ARG A 266 16.83 -0.16 8.61
CA ARG A 266 17.39 0.14 9.94
C ARG A 266 16.29 0.49 10.95
N ARG A 267 15.34 1.34 10.56
CA ARG A 267 14.20 1.71 11.38
C ARG A 267 13.34 0.50 11.73
N CYS A 268 12.92 -0.29 10.74
CA CYS A 268 12.16 -1.51 11.00
C CYS A 268 12.92 -2.48 11.92
N LYS A 269 14.22 -2.63 11.73
CA LYS A 269 15.05 -3.46 12.61
C LYS A 269 15.07 -2.94 14.06
N ALA A 270 15.21 -1.63 14.26
CA ALA A 270 15.20 -1.00 15.58
C ALA A 270 13.84 -1.16 16.29
N GLU A 271 12.74 -1.11 15.54
CA GLU A 271 11.37 -1.24 16.04
C GLU A 271 10.89 -2.71 16.12
N GLY A 272 11.73 -3.68 15.74
CA GLY A 272 11.33 -5.09 15.65
C GLY A 272 10.32 -5.40 14.53
N LEU A 273 10.08 -4.47 13.62
CA LEU A 273 9.19 -4.61 12.48
C LEU A 273 9.88 -5.30 11.30
N ARG A 274 9.04 -5.74 10.35
CA ARG A 274 9.46 -6.33 9.08
C ARG A 274 9.59 -5.23 8.01
N PRO A 275 10.75 -5.10 7.33
CA PRO A 275 10.89 -4.12 6.25
C PRO A 275 10.01 -4.46 5.04
N LYS A 276 9.54 -3.45 4.32
CA LYS A 276 8.75 -3.64 3.09
C LYS A 276 9.61 -4.28 2.00
N GLY A 277 9.02 -5.22 1.23
CA GLY A 277 9.73 -5.93 0.17
C GLY A 277 10.29 -5.03 -0.94
N GLY A 278 9.59 -3.93 -1.26
CA GLY A 278 10.06 -2.92 -2.22
C GLY A 278 11.38 -2.25 -1.79
N ALA A 279 11.60 -2.05 -0.48
CA ALA A 279 12.84 -1.50 0.04
C ALA A 279 13.99 -2.51 -0.12
N LEU A 280 13.75 -3.77 0.23
CA LEU A 280 14.75 -4.84 0.11
C LEU A 280 15.19 -5.04 -1.35
N ARG A 281 14.24 -5.11 -2.29
CA ARG A 281 14.54 -5.18 -3.73
C ARG A 281 15.35 -3.98 -4.21
N SER A 282 15.01 -2.78 -3.73
CA SER A 282 15.71 -1.55 -4.10
C SER A 282 17.17 -1.57 -3.61
N ILE A 283 17.46 -2.09 -2.40
CA ILE A 283 18.84 -2.28 -1.93
C ILE A 283 19.61 -3.19 -2.88
N VAL A 284 19.05 -4.37 -3.18
CA VAL A 284 19.72 -5.38 -4.02
C VAL A 284 20.03 -4.83 -5.41
N ARG A 285 19.03 -4.27 -6.09
CA ARG A 285 19.18 -3.75 -7.45
C ARG A 285 20.12 -2.54 -7.51
N LEU A 286 19.90 -1.53 -6.66
CA LEU A 286 20.67 -0.28 -6.72
C LEU A 286 22.14 -0.49 -6.34
N THR A 287 22.42 -1.36 -5.36
CA THR A 287 23.79 -1.69 -4.96
C THR A 287 24.50 -2.52 -6.05
N GLY A 288 23.83 -3.49 -6.66
CA GLY A 288 24.38 -4.28 -7.77
C GLY A 288 24.74 -3.46 -9.02
N HIS A 289 23.99 -2.39 -9.32
CA HIS A 289 24.23 -1.55 -10.50
C HIS A 289 25.34 -0.50 -10.33
N ARG A 290 25.64 -0.05 -9.11
CA ARG A 290 26.68 0.99 -8.85
C ARG A 290 28.05 0.63 -9.42
N ARG A 291 28.39 -0.66 -9.47
CA ARG A 291 29.71 -1.12 -9.92
C ARG A 291 29.83 -1.29 -11.43
N ARG A 292 28.76 -1.67 -12.14
CA ARG A 292 28.79 -1.77 -13.61
C ARG A 292 29.21 -0.43 -14.24
N ARG A 293 28.64 0.68 -13.75
CA ARG A 293 29.00 2.04 -14.21
C ARG A 293 30.45 2.44 -13.93
N ARG A 294 31.08 1.91 -12.89
CA ARG A 294 32.49 2.23 -12.58
C ARG A 294 33.48 1.44 -13.45
N ARG A 295 33.08 0.29 -14.00
CA ARG A 295 33.93 -0.54 -14.86
C ARG A 295 33.83 -0.17 -16.34
N GLY A 296 32.69 0.34 -16.80
CA GLY A 296 32.45 0.68 -18.20
C GLY A 296 33.07 1.99 -18.70
N GLY A 297 34.02 2.59 -17.97
CA GLY A 297 34.64 3.87 -18.37
C GLY A 297 35.54 3.81 -19.60
N ASP A 298 35.92 2.60 -20.07
CA ASP A 298 36.91 2.43 -21.15
C ASP A 298 36.46 1.55 -22.32
N GLY A 299 35.19 1.12 -22.40
CA GLY A 299 34.77 0.24 -23.50
C GLY A 299 33.27 0.28 -23.76
N GLY A 300 32.87 0.97 -24.82
CA GLY A 300 31.52 0.95 -25.37
C GLY A 300 31.17 -0.45 -25.87
N GLY A 301 30.43 -1.19 -25.04
CA GLY A 301 29.76 -2.43 -25.41
C GLY A 301 28.27 -2.23 -25.21
N ASP A 302 27.56 -2.15 -26.32
CA ASP A 302 26.11 -2.04 -26.47
C ASP A 302 25.41 -3.34 -26.05
N ASP A 303 25.63 -3.80 -24.82
CA ASP A 303 24.96 -5.01 -24.32
C ASP A 303 23.63 -4.62 -23.64
N ASP A 304 22.61 -4.55 -24.50
CA ASP A 304 21.19 -4.89 -24.28
C ASP A 304 20.82 -5.33 -22.85
N ALA A 305 20.59 -4.35 -21.98
CA ALA A 305 19.78 -4.53 -20.78
C ALA A 305 18.47 -3.77 -20.94
N SER A 306 17.68 -4.19 -21.92
CA SER A 306 16.25 -3.87 -22.04
C SER A 306 15.46 -4.64 -20.98
N ASP A 307 15.73 -4.37 -19.70
CA ASP A 307 14.71 -4.55 -18.68
C ASP A 307 13.79 -3.33 -18.79
N ASP A 308 12.80 -3.53 -19.65
CA ASP A 308 11.68 -2.66 -20.03
C ASP A 308 10.84 -2.25 -18.81
N ASP A 309 11.42 -1.44 -17.93
CA ASP A 309 10.71 -0.62 -16.96
C ASP A 309 10.47 0.77 -17.59
N GLY A 310 10.00 0.83 -18.84
CA GLY A 310 9.74 2.07 -19.56
C GLY A 310 11.01 2.91 -19.72
N ALA A 311 11.76 2.56 -20.77
CA ALA A 311 12.88 3.34 -21.27
C ALA A 311 12.55 4.84 -21.17
N TRP A 312 13.30 5.52 -20.32
CA TRP A 312 13.50 6.93 -20.56
C TRP A 312 14.27 6.96 -21.87
N ASP A 313 13.65 7.49 -22.92
CA ASP A 313 14.41 8.04 -24.02
C ASP A 313 15.36 9.07 -23.39
N GLU A 314 16.58 8.63 -23.06
CA GLU A 314 17.73 9.43 -22.66
C GLU A 314 18.27 10.19 -23.89
N GLU A 315 17.42 10.51 -24.86
CA GLU A 315 17.74 11.43 -25.95
C GLU A 315 17.78 12.85 -25.34
N ASP A 316 18.91 13.52 -25.51
CA ASP A 316 19.11 14.96 -25.31
C ASP A 316 19.42 15.51 -23.90
N SER A 317 20.20 14.79 -23.08
CA SER A 317 20.97 15.45 -22.02
C SER A 317 22.48 15.27 -22.17
N GLU A 318 23.05 15.91 -23.20
CA GLU A 318 24.51 16.10 -23.40
C GLU A 318 25.17 17.02 -22.34
N GLY A 319 24.79 16.89 -21.08
CA GLY A 319 25.50 17.49 -19.96
C GLY A 319 26.75 16.67 -19.64
N ARG A 320 27.84 16.88 -20.40
CA ARG A 320 29.18 16.31 -20.10
C ARG A 320 29.51 16.52 -18.62
N THR A 321 29.43 15.45 -17.84
CA THR A 321 29.92 15.46 -16.47
C THR A 321 31.44 15.50 -16.53
N PRO A 322 32.13 16.46 -15.87
CA PRO A 322 33.58 16.52 -15.91
C PRO A 322 34.17 15.22 -15.33
N PRO A 323 35.26 14.69 -15.93
CA PRO A 323 35.91 13.49 -15.43
C PRO A 323 36.32 13.70 -13.97
N ARG A 324 35.88 12.80 -13.08
CA ARG A 324 36.31 12.84 -11.68
C ARG A 324 37.82 12.57 -11.62
N PRO A 325 38.57 13.31 -10.77
CA PRO A 325 40.01 13.15 -10.66
C PRO A 325 40.36 11.73 -10.21
N VAL A 326 41.01 10.99 -11.10
CA VAL A 326 41.55 9.65 -10.87
C VAL A 326 42.86 9.83 -10.10
N GLY A 327 42.82 9.88 -8.76
CA GLY A 327 44.09 10.03 -8.02
C GLY A 327 44.04 10.17 -6.51
N ALA A 328 42.88 10.40 -5.87
CA ALA A 328 42.84 10.51 -4.42
C ALA A 328 42.86 9.11 -3.76
N LYS A 329 44.06 8.58 -3.51
CA LYS A 329 44.28 7.43 -2.60
C LYS A 329 43.76 7.82 -1.21
N ALA A 330 42.61 7.25 -0.82
CA ALA A 330 42.03 7.49 0.49
C ALA A 330 42.94 6.91 1.59
N ALA A 331 43.46 7.78 2.44
CA ALA A 331 44.36 7.45 3.57
C ALA A 331 43.61 6.97 4.84
N ASN A 332 42.28 6.86 4.80
CA ASN A 332 41.52 6.25 5.88
C ASN A 332 41.46 4.75 5.63
N GLY A 333 41.81 3.92 6.63
CA GLY A 333 41.80 2.44 6.63
C GLY A 333 40.56 1.84 5.96
N GLY A 334 40.59 1.84 4.63
CA GLY A 334 39.39 1.93 3.82
C GLY A 334 38.81 0.57 3.63
N VAL A 335 37.65 0.32 4.25
CA VAL A 335 36.82 -0.81 3.87
C VAL A 335 36.62 -0.72 2.36
N ASP A 336 37.07 -1.76 1.64
CA ASP A 336 36.88 -1.87 0.19
C ASP A 336 35.41 -1.54 -0.12
N PRO A 337 35.12 -0.53 -0.96
CA PRO A 337 33.75 -0.17 -1.32
C PRO A 337 32.93 -1.38 -1.78
N ARG A 338 33.58 -2.36 -2.43
CA ARG A 338 32.97 -3.62 -2.82
C ARG A 338 32.49 -4.45 -1.63
N SER A 339 33.30 -4.55 -0.58
CA SER A 339 32.96 -5.28 0.66
C SER A 339 31.73 -4.64 1.33
N ARG A 340 31.65 -3.30 1.33
CA ARG A 340 30.47 -2.58 1.82
C ARG A 340 29.22 -2.89 1.00
N ASP A 341 29.31 -2.89 -0.32
CA ASP A 341 28.19 -3.16 -1.22
C ASP A 341 27.69 -4.62 -1.08
N VAL A 342 28.61 -5.59 -1.01
CA VAL A 342 28.27 -7.00 -0.72
C VAL A 342 27.58 -7.12 0.64
N ALA A 343 28.10 -6.46 1.68
CA ALA A 343 27.49 -6.49 3.00
C ALA A 343 26.07 -5.89 3.01
N GLN A 344 25.79 -4.87 2.20
CA GLN A 344 24.44 -4.32 2.06
C GLN A 344 23.46 -5.29 1.39
N ILE A 345 23.89 -5.99 0.35
CA ILE A 345 23.08 -7.02 -0.31
C ILE A 345 22.80 -8.17 0.66
N LEU A 346 23.82 -8.63 1.39
CA LEU A 346 23.67 -9.69 2.38
C LEU A 346 22.78 -9.27 3.57
N LEU A 347 22.83 -8.00 3.98
CA LEU A 347 21.88 -7.44 4.95
C LEU A 347 20.45 -7.54 4.42
N ALA A 348 20.19 -7.07 3.19
CA ALA A 348 18.85 -7.14 2.59
C ALA A 348 18.37 -8.59 2.41
N ALA A 349 19.26 -9.49 1.99
CA ALA A 349 18.98 -10.91 1.87
C ALA A 349 18.65 -11.56 3.23
N GLY A 350 19.38 -11.19 4.29
CA GLY A 350 19.09 -11.64 5.66
C GLY A 350 17.73 -11.20 6.16
N GLU A 351 17.37 -9.94 5.88
CA GLU A 351 16.06 -9.38 6.22
C GLU A 351 14.91 -9.99 5.40
N ALA A 352 15.14 -10.30 4.13
CA ALA A 352 14.17 -10.99 3.27
C ALA A 352 13.73 -12.33 3.84
N ARG A 353 14.62 -13.05 4.55
CA ARG A 353 14.27 -14.30 5.26
C ARG A 353 13.23 -14.10 6.35
N ARG A 354 13.28 -12.96 7.05
CA ARG A 354 12.29 -12.65 8.11
C ARG A 354 10.91 -12.33 7.52
N THR A 355 10.87 -11.86 6.28
CA THR A 355 9.63 -11.44 5.60
C THR A 355 9.04 -12.51 4.69
N GLY A 356 9.78 -13.59 4.41
CA GLY A 356 9.40 -14.63 3.44
C GLY A 356 9.63 -14.22 1.98
N LEU A 357 10.24 -13.05 1.74
CA LEU A 357 10.53 -12.54 0.40
C LEU A 357 11.59 -13.39 -0.32
N ASP A 358 12.42 -14.08 0.43
CA ASP A 358 13.41 -15.02 -0.08
C ASP A 358 12.82 -16.32 -0.66
N GLY A 359 11.53 -16.57 -0.44
CA GLY A 359 10.77 -17.60 -1.17
C GLY A 359 10.37 -17.17 -2.58
N ASP A 360 10.51 -15.89 -2.94
CA ASP A 360 10.26 -15.41 -4.30
C ASP A 360 11.47 -15.66 -5.20
N PRO A 361 11.34 -16.50 -6.26
CA PRO A 361 12.44 -16.77 -7.19
C PRO A 361 13.03 -15.51 -7.83
N ARG A 362 12.21 -14.49 -8.10
CA ARG A 362 12.69 -13.22 -8.69
C ARG A 362 13.60 -12.46 -7.73
N PHE A 363 13.30 -12.50 -6.44
CA PHE A 363 14.16 -11.87 -5.44
C PHE A 363 15.49 -12.61 -5.30
N VAL A 364 15.46 -13.95 -5.31
CA VAL A 364 16.67 -14.78 -5.26
C VAL A 364 17.57 -14.51 -6.46
N ASP A 365 17.00 -14.41 -7.67
CA ASP A 365 17.74 -14.07 -8.88
C ASP A 365 18.33 -12.64 -8.83
N ASP A 366 17.54 -11.65 -8.38
CA ASP A 366 18.01 -10.28 -8.16
C ASP A 366 19.27 -10.27 -7.25
N VAL A 367 19.25 -11.03 -6.14
CA VAL A 367 20.38 -11.13 -5.20
C VAL A 367 21.59 -11.83 -5.84
N ALA A 368 21.37 -12.96 -6.53
CA ALA A 368 22.43 -13.71 -7.19
C ALA A 368 23.11 -12.88 -8.29
N SER A 369 22.32 -12.18 -9.10
CA SER A 369 22.80 -11.27 -10.14
C SER A 369 23.62 -10.12 -9.54
N ALA A 370 23.11 -9.47 -8.48
CA ALA A 370 23.80 -8.37 -7.81
C ALA A 370 25.11 -8.81 -7.15
N LEU A 371 25.15 -9.98 -6.49
CA LEU A 371 26.38 -10.50 -5.90
C LEU A 371 27.42 -10.85 -6.97
N ARG A 372 27.00 -11.47 -8.08
CA ARG A 372 27.88 -11.78 -9.23
C ARG A 372 28.45 -10.52 -9.88
N SER A 373 27.67 -9.45 -10.04
CA SER A 373 28.17 -8.18 -10.60
C SER A 373 29.23 -7.51 -9.70
N LEU A 374 29.13 -7.74 -8.38
CA LEU A 374 30.14 -7.35 -7.41
C LEU A 374 31.26 -8.38 -7.30
N GLY A 375 31.25 -9.47 -8.06
CA GLY A 375 32.21 -10.57 -8.01
C GLY A 375 32.19 -11.36 -6.69
N GLY A 376 31.14 -11.23 -5.89
CA GLY A 376 30.91 -12.01 -4.66
C GLY A 376 30.40 -13.41 -4.98
N ASN A 377 31.15 -14.18 -5.76
CA ASN A 377 30.72 -15.49 -6.25
C ASN A 377 30.56 -16.50 -5.11
N GLY A 378 31.42 -16.45 -4.09
CA GLY A 378 31.32 -17.33 -2.92
C GLY A 378 30.06 -17.05 -2.10
N GLU A 379 29.79 -15.76 -1.83
CA GLU A 379 28.58 -15.31 -1.15
C GLU A 379 27.32 -15.63 -1.95
N CYS A 380 27.38 -15.49 -3.28
CA CYS A 380 26.29 -15.86 -4.19
C CYS A 380 25.97 -17.36 -4.09
N VAL A 381 26.97 -18.23 -4.20
CA VAL A 381 26.78 -19.69 -4.13
C VAL A 381 26.23 -20.09 -2.76
N SER A 382 26.77 -19.51 -1.68
CA SER A 382 26.27 -19.76 -0.31
C SER A 382 24.80 -19.37 -0.19
N TYR A 383 24.44 -18.16 -0.62
CA TYR A 383 23.07 -17.65 -0.55
C TYR A 383 22.09 -18.51 -1.37
N VAL A 384 22.42 -18.83 -2.62
CA VAL A 384 21.56 -19.63 -3.50
C VAL A 384 21.37 -21.04 -2.94
N ARG A 385 22.45 -21.67 -2.44
CA ARG A 385 22.37 -23.00 -1.82
C ARG A 385 21.45 -22.99 -0.60
N GLU A 386 21.57 -21.99 0.27
CA GLU A 386 20.68 -21.81 1.43
C GLU A 386 19.22 -21.55 1.02
N ALA A 387 18.99 -20.83 -0.07
CA ALA A 387 17.65 -20.59 -0.61
C ALA A 387 17.02 -21.89 -1.13
N VAL A 388 17.77 -22.69 -1.91
CA VAL A 388 17.31 -23.98 -2.45
C VAL A 388 16.97 -24.98 -1.35
N VAL A 389 17.84 -25.11 -0.33
CA VAL A 389 17.58 -26.00 0.81
C VAL A 389 16.29 -25.64 1.54
N ARG A 390 15.96 -24.35 1.65
CA ARG A 390 14.76 -23.87 2.35
C ARG A 390 13.50 -23.91 1.50
N ALA A 391 13.63 -23.76 0.18
CA ALA A 391 12.53 -23.96 -0.75
C ALA A 391 12.05 -25.42 -0.80
N GLY A 392 12.78 -26.35 -0.15
CA GLY A 392 12.41 -27.75 -0.07
C GLY A 392 12.62 -28.46 -1.40
N ALA A 393 13.81 -28.27 -2.00
CA ALA A 393 14.27 -29.08 -3.13
C ALA A 393 13.96 -30.58 -2.96
#